data_AF-A0A172WJA2-F1
#
_entry.id   AF-A0A172WJA2-F1
#
_cell.length_a   1.000
_cell.length_b   1.000
_cell.length_c   1.000
_cell.angle_alpha   90.00
_cell.angle_beta   90.00
_cell.angle_gamma   90.00
#
_symmetry.space_group_name_H-M   'P 1'
#
loop_
_entity.id
_entity.type
_entity.pdbx_description
1 polymer ?
#
loop_
_entity_poly.entity_id
_entity_poly.type
_entity_poly.pdbx_seq_one_letter_code
_entity_poly.pdbx_strand_id
1 'polypeptide(L)'
;MNRFTVFFLLALFLFTVSSLLLPHYQSVNPTAYGFFSGDGSSVSVFVPTARRVAVSVVTDGKEEYSILLFDGVREKFLANLPAMGNMYREIELPDSGTYYFVYHGNSTARIAIRTVWPIHRSVC
;
A
#
# COMPACT_ATOMS: atom_id res chain seq x y z
N MET A 1 -45.13 -20.29 -14.43
CA MET A 1 -44.02 -19.30 -14.53
C MET A 1 -43.06 -19.77 -15.61
N ASN A 2 -42.79 -18.95 -16.62
CA ASN A 2 -42.05 -19.39 -17.80
C ASN A 2 -40.57 -19.63 -17.44
N ARG A 3 -39.92 -20.63 -18.04
CA ARG A 3 -38.52 -20.99 -17.75
C ARG A 3 -37.59 -19.78 -17.93
N PHE A 4 -37.87 -18.93 -18.92
CA PHE A 4 -37.20 -17.66 -19.16
C PHE A 4 -37.27 -16.68 -17.98
N THR A 5 -38.40 -16.61 -17.29
CA THR A 5 -38.60 -15.72 -16.13
C THR A 5 -37.70 -16.15 -14.97
N VAL A 6 -37.49 -17.46 -14.79
CA VAL A 6 -36.61 -18.00 -13.75
C VAL A 6 -35.14 -17.67 -14.05
N PHE A 7 -34.69 -17.88 -15.29
CA PHE A 7 -33.32 -17.54 -15.68
C PHE A 7 -33.02 -16.05 -15.58
N PHE A 8 -33.99 -15.20 -15.96
CA PHE A 8 -33.86 -13.76 -15.85
C PHE A 8 -33.71 -13.29 -14.40
N LEU A 9 -34.55 -13.82 -13.49
CA LEU A 9 -34.46 -13.49 -12.06
C LEU A 9 -33.17 -14.01 -11.42
N LEU A 10 -32.70 -15.19 -11.82
CA LEU A 10 -31.42 -15.73 -11.36
C LEU A 10 -30.23 -14.87 -11.81
N ALA A 11 -30.22 -14.44 -13.07
CA ALA A 11 -29.18 -13.55 -13.60
C ALA A 11 -29.19 -12.20 -12.87
N LEU A 12 -30.37 -11.63 -12.61
CA LEU A 12 -30.51 -10.38 -11.88
C LEU A 12 -30.00 -10.51 -10.44
N PHE A 13 -30.30 -11.63 -9.77
CA PHE A 13 -29.82 -11.92 -8.42
C PHE A 13 -28.29 -12.08 -8.36
N LEU A 14 -27.69 -12.79 -9.32
CA LEU A 14 -26.23 -12.94 -9.38
C LEU A 14 -25.54 -11.60 -9.66
N PHE A 15 -26.14 -10.75 -10.48
CA PHE A 15 -25.62 -9.41 -10.77
C PHE A 15 -25.67 -8.50 -9.54
N THR A 16 -26.75 -8.52 -8.76
CA THR A 16 -26.86 -7.68 -7.55
C THR A 16 -25.91 -8.16 -6.45
N VAL A 17 -25.82 -9.47 -6.21
CA VAL A 17 -24.90 -10.03 -5.22
C VAL A 17 -23.44 -9.75 -5.59
N SER A 18 -23.05 -9.90 -6.86
CA SER A 18 -21.68 -9.57 -7.31
C SER A 18 -21.37 -8.07 -7.16
N SER A 19 -22.34 -7.19 -7.37
CA SER A 19 -22.14 -5.75 -7.16
C SER A 19 -21.95 -5.36 -5.68
N LEU A 20 -22.58 -6.10 -4.75
CA LEU A 20 -22.42 -5.93 -3.30
C LEU A 20 -21.09 -6.52 -2.78
N LEU A 21 -20.54 -7.52 -3.48
CA LEU A 21 -19.28 -8.17 -3.13
C LEU A 21 -18.05 -7.47 -3.73
N LEU A 22 -18.23 -6.45 -4.56
CA LEU A 22 -17.11 -5.63 -5.03
C LEU A 22 -16.53 -4.90 -3.81
N PRO A 23 -15.26 -5.19 -3.42
CA PRO A 23 -14.64 -4.48 -2.32
C PRO A 23 -14.68 -2.99 -2.67
N HIS A 24 -15.31 -2.20 -1.81
CA HIS A 24 -15.39 -0.76 -1.94
C HIS A 24 -13.95 -0.23 -1.97
N TYR A 25 -13.45 0.05 -3.17
CA TYR A 25 -12.12 0.61 -3.36
C TYR A 25 -12.20 2.06 -2.91
N GLN A 26 -12.06 2.29 -1.60
CA GLN A 26 -11.88 3.65 -1.10
C GLN A 26 -10.64 4.19 -1.81
N SER A 27 -10.83 5.25 -2.59
CA SER A 27 -9.74 6.04 -3.15
C SER A 27 -9.00 6.69 -1.98
N VAL A 28 -8.06 5.96 -1.38
CA VAL A 28 -7.27 6.47 -0.25
C VAL A 28 -6.05 7.17 -0.83
N ASN A 29 -6.00 8.48 -0.70
CA ASN A 29 -4.88 9.29 -1.18
C ASN A 29 -3.59 8.91 -0.44
N PRO A 30 -2.47 8.72 -1.15
CA PRO A 30 -1.18 8.51 -0.52
C PRO A 30 -0.72 9.78 0.21
N THR A 31 -0.01 9.61 1.33
CA THR A 31 0.63 10.72 2.06
C THR A 31 1.87 11.20 1.32
N ALA A 32 2.59 10.28 0.68
CA ALA A 32 3.75 10.57 -0.15
C ALA A 32 3.75 9.62 -1.36
N TYR A 33 4.26 10.11 -2.49
CA TYR A 33 4.49 9.32 -3.68
C TYR A 33 5.85 9.68 -4.26
N GLY A 34 6.44 8.74 -5.01
CA GLY A 34 7.65 9.03 -5.74
C GLY A 34 8.00 7.97 -6.76
N PHE A 35 9.06 8.26 -7.49
CA PHE A 35 9.60 7.42 -8.54
C PHE A 35 11.05 7.07 -8.21
N PHE A 36 11.36 5.80 -8.33
CA PHE A 36 12.68 5.24 -8.17
C PHE A 36 13.24 4.92 -9.55
N SER A 37 14.40 5.48 -9.84
CA SER A 37 15.17 5.22 -11.06
C SER A 37 16.57 4.80 -10.66
N GLY A 38 16.76 3.51 -10.43
CA GLY A 38 18.02 2.94 -10.01
C GLY A 38 18.29 3.01 -8.51
N ASP A 39 19.42 2.41 -8.14
CA ASP A 39 19.85 2.20 -6.77
C ASP A 39 20.12 3.51 -6.01
N GLY A 40 19.72 3.55 -4.74
CA GLY A 40 19.91 4.69 -3.83
C GLY A 40 18.87 5.80 -3.93
N SER A 41 17.89 5.69 -4.84
CA SER A 41 16.77 6.64 -4.89
C SER A 41 15.88 6.52 -3.66
N SER A 42 15.33 7.63 -3.15
CA SER A 42 14.56 7.62 -1.90
C SER A 42 13.33 8.52 -1.91
N VAL A 43 12.34 8.17 -1.09
CA VAL A 43 11.16 8.98 -0.82
C VAL A 43 11.02 9.16 0.68
N SER A 44 10.84 10.40 1.11
CA SER A 44 10.59 10.74 2.51
C SER A 44 9.09 10.89 2.80
N VAL A 45 8.66 10.51 3.99
CA VAL A 45 7.33 10.80 4.51
C VAL A 45 7.44 11.30 5.95
N PHE A 46 6.69 12.33 6.29
CA PHE A 46 6.51 12.75 7.68
C PHE A 46 5.32 12.02 8.29
N VAL A 47 5.53 11.39 9.44
CA VAL A 47 4.51 10.62 10.17
C VAL A 47 4.23 11.32 11.50
N PRO A 48 3.08 12.01 11.65
CA PRO A 48 2.86 12.96 12.76
C PRO A 48 2.61 12.33 14.13
N THR A 49 2.06 11.11 14.22
CA THR A 49 1.73 10.45 15.52
C THR A 49 1.93 8.94 15.46
N ALA A 50 3.01 8.49 14.82
CA ALA A 50 3.09 7.18 14.16
C ALA A 50 2.56 6.00 14.98
N ARG A 51 1.87 5.08 14.27
CA ARG A 51 1.93 3.65 14.61
C ARG A 51 2.13 2.78 13.40
N ARG A 52 1.58 3.12 12.23
CA ARG A 52 1.76 2.33 11.00
C ARG A 52 1.82 3.16 9.72
N VAL A 53 2.53 2.64 8.74
CA VAL A 53 2.52 3.10 7.35
C VAL A 53 2.22 1.94 6.42
N ALA A 54 1.48 2.20 5.35
CA ALA A 54 1.29 1.27 4.25
C ALA A 54 2.18 1.71 3.08
N VAL A 55 2.99 0.79 2.58
CA VAL A 55 3.95 0.97 1.51
C VAL A 55 3.47 0.13 0.33
N SER A 56 3.24 0.77 -0.80
CA SER A 56 2.95 0.09 -2.06
C SER A 56 4.03 0.44 -3.07
N VAL A 57 4.61 -0.57 -3.71
CA VAL A 57 5.58 -0.42 -4.78
C VAL A 57 5.06 -1.14 -6.02
N VAL A 58 5.07 -0.43 -7.14
CA VAL A 58 4.73 -0.96 -8.46
C VAL A 58 5.97 -0.86 -9.33
N THR A 59 6.39 -1.98 -9.89
CA THR A 59 7.57 -2.07 -10.76
C THR A 59 7.23 -2.86 -12.01
N ASP A 60 7.79 -2.44 -13.13
CA ASP A 60 7.71 -3.19 -14.39
C ASP A 60 8.80 -4.29 -14.47
N GLY A 61 9.77 -4.24 -13.54
CA GLY A 61 10.86 -5.21 -13.41
C GLY A 61 10.42 -6.49 -12.68
N LYS A 62 11.01 -7.61 -13.10
CA LYS A 62 10.85 -8.92 -12.45
C LYS A 62 12.02 -9.30 -11.54
N GLU A 63 13.01 -8.42 -11.44
CA GLU A 63 14.20 -8.62 -10.61
C GLU A 63 13.88 -8.40 -9.12
N GLU A 64 14.71 -8.98 -8.26
CA GLU A 64 14.65 -8.74 -6.83
C GLU A 64 15.10 -7.31 -6.52
N TYR A 65 14.43 -6.68 -5.56
CA TYR A 65 14.81 -5.38 -5.02
C TYR A 65 14.52 -5.34 -3.52
N SER A 66 15.03 -4.31 -2.87
CA SER A 66 14.71 -4.03 -1.48
C SER A 66 14.34 -2.57 -1.25
N ILE A 67 13.47 -2.36 -0.25
CA ILE A 67 13.25 -1.03 0.33
C ILE A 67 13.87 -1.01 1.73
N LEU A 68 14.88 -0.16 1.91
CA LEU A 68 15.47 0.10 3.21
C LEU A 68 14.70 1.23 3.89
N LEU A 69 14.22 0.98 5.11
CA LEU A 69 13.55 1.97 5.92
C LEU A 69 14.56 2.64 6.85
N PHE A 70 14.77 3.94 6.67
CA PHE A 70 15.65 4.77 7.50
C PHE A 70 14.84 5.73 8.37
N ASP A 71 15.10 5.72 9.67
CA ASP A 71 14.56 6.65 10.66
C ASP A 71 15.40 7.92 10.66
N GLY A 72 14.83 9.02 10.16
CA GLY A 72 15.51 10.32 10.10
C GLY A 72 15.65 11.02 11.45
N VAL A 73 14.91 10.59 12.48
CA VAL A 73 15.01 11.15 13.83
C VAL A 73 16.15 10.48 14.59
N ARG A 74 16.30 9.17 14.43
CA ARG A 74 17.35 8.37 15.10
C ARG A 74 18.59 8.12 14.25
N GLU A 75 18.58 8.57 13.00
CA GLU A 75 19.65 8.40 12.03
C GLU A 75 20.10 6.94 11.85
N LYS A 76 19.14 6.00 11.78
CA LYS A 76 19.45 4.57 11.63
C LYS A 76 18.46 3.81 10.74
N PHE A 77 18.92 2.72 10.14
CA PHE A 77 18.05 1.78 9.44
C PHE A 77 17.23 0.95 10.42
N LEU A 78 15.93 0.82 10.15
CA LEU A 78 14.99 0.05 10.97
C LEU A 78 14.64 -1.30 10.36
N ALA A 79 14.50 -1.36 9.03
CA ALA A 79 14.05 -2.56 8.35
C ALA A 79 14.59 -2.62 6.92
N ASN A 80 14.72 -3.85 6.43
CA ASN A 80 14.93 -4.18 5.03
C ASN A 80 13.71 -4.97 4.52
N LEU A 81 13.09 -4.50 3.45
CA LEU A 81 11.89 -5.07 2.86
C LEU A 81 12.23 -5.65 1.47
N PRO A 82 12.71 -6.90 1.38
CA PRO A 82 12.96 -7.54 0.09
C PRO A 82 11.63 -7.89 -0.60
N ALA A 83 11.62 -7.74 -1.91
CA ALA A 83 10.48 -8.06 -2.76
C ALA A 83 10.91 -8.38 -4.20
N MET A 84 10.01 -9.05 -4.92
CA MET A 84 10.13 -9.31 -6.35
C MET A 84 8.79 -8.97 -7.00
N GLY A 85 8.80 -8.13 -8.05
CA GLY A 85 7.57 -7.56 -8.62
C GLY A 85 6.86 -6.58 -7.67
N ASN A 86 5.54 -6.44 -7.78
CA ASN A 86 4.79 -5.47 -6.97
C ASN A 86 4.78 -5.85 -5.49
N MET A 87 4.86 -4.85 -4.60
CA MET A 87 4.83 -5.02 -3.15
C MET A 87 3.71 -4.21 -2.52
N TYR A 88 3.05 -4.80 -1.53
CA TYR A 88 2.28 -4.07 -0.52
C TYR A 88 2.70 -4.56 0.86
N ARG A 89 3.08 -3.63 1.76
CA ARG A 89 3.37 -3.96 3.16
C ARG A 89 2.90 -2.86 4.09
N GLU A 90 2.43 -3.27 5.26
CA GLU A 90 2.21 -2.36 6.38
C GLU A 90 3.33 -2.56 7.40
N ILE A 91 3.83 -1.45 7.95
CA ILE A 91 4.99 -1.44 8.83
C ILE A 91 4.65 -0.60 10.04
N GLU A 92 4.94 -1.13 11.22
CA GLU A 92 4.87 -0.36 12.46
C GLU A 92 6.10 0.52 12.62
N LEU A 93 5.88 1.78 12.95
CA LEU A 93 6.94 2.76 13.17
C LEU A 93 7.03 3.10 14.65
N PRO A 94 8.25 3.25 15.19
CA PRO A 94 8.45 3.42 16.63
C PRO A 94 7.86 4.73 17.16
N ASP A 95 8.01 5.84 16.43
CA ASP A 95 7.54 7.17 16.87
C ASP A 95 7.13 8.06 15.70
N SER A 96 6.59 9.23 16.02
CA SER A 96 6.43 10.30 15.02
C SER A 96 7.79 10.80 14.52
N GLY A 97 7.84 11.17 13.25
CA GLY A 97 9.08 11.63 12.63
C GLY A 97 9.09 11.52 11.12
N THR A 98 10.20 11.94 10.52
CA THR A 98 10.47 11.76 9.10
C THR A 98 11.16 10.42 8.86
N TYR A 99 10.60 9.62 7.96
CA TYR A 99 11.14 8.34 7.55
C TYR A 99 11.45 8.35 6.06
N TYR A 100 12.51 7.65 5.68
CA TYR A 100 12.96 7.53 4.30
C TYR A 100 12.84 6.09 3.84
N PHE A 101 12.29 5.90 2.65
CA PHE A 101 12.17 4.63 1.96
C PHE A 101 13.17 4.65 0.81
N VAL A 102 14.29 3.98 1.00
CA VAL A 102 15.40 3.95 0.03
C VAL A 102 15.27 2.69 -0.81
N TYR A 103 15.18 2.86 -2.12
CA TYR A 103 15.10 1.78 -3.08
C TYR A 103 16.48 1.28 -3.46
N HIS A 104 16.65 -0.04 -3.43
CA HIS A 104 17.85 -0.71 -3.91
C HIS A 104 17.44 -1.83 -4.88
N GLY A 105 17.73 -1.59 -6.16
CA GLY A 105 17.42 -2.49 -7.25
C GLY A 105 17.81 -1.89 -8.61
N ASN A 106 17.81 -2.72 -9.65
CA ASN A 106 18.25 -2.31 -10.99
C ASN A 106 17.11 -1.79 -11.88
N SER A 107 15.85 -1.96 -11.43
CA SER A 107 14.66 -1.57 -12.19
C SER A 107 14.14 -0.20 -11.77
N THR A 108 13.24 0.36 -12.57
CA THR A 108 12.46 1.53 -12.16
C THR A 108 11.21 1.10 -11.40
N ALA A 109 10.85 1.83 -10.35
CA ALA A 109 9.66 1.55 -9.57
C ALA A 109 8.92 2.83 -9.17
N ARG A 110 7.62 2.72 -8.95
CA ARG A 110 6.79 3.77 -8.35
C ARG A 110 6.45 3.34 -6.92
N ILE A 111 6.54 4.26 -5.98
CA ILE A 111 6.17 4.04 -4.59
C ILE A 111 5.05 4.98 -4.17
N ALA A 112 4.11 4.44 -3.40
CA ALA A 112 3.10 5.19 -2.68
C ALA A 112 3.17 4.81 -1.20
N ILE A 113 3.27 5.81 -0.34
CA ILE A 113 3.32 5.63 1.11
C ILE A 113 2.12 6.34 1.71
N ARG A 114 1.44 5.64 2.61
CA ARG A 114 0.29 6.16 3.34
C ARG A 114 0.50 6.00 4.82
N THR A 115 0.29 7.06 5.57
CA THR A 115 0.19 7.00 7.04
C THR A 115 -1.14 6.34 7.42
N VAL A 116 -1.08 5.24 8.16
CA VAL A 116 -2.25 4.52 8.64
C VAL A 116 -2.55 5.03 10.05
N TRP A 117 -3.59 5.85 10.16
CA TRP A 117 -4.11 6.26 11.46
C TRP A 117 -4.72 5.04 12.16
N PRO A 118 -4.56 4.89 13.48
CA PRO A 118 -5.30 3.87 14.21
C PRO A 118 -6.79 4.10 13.95
N ILE A 119 -7.48 3.06 13.50
CA ILE A 119 -8.93 3.05 13.43
C ILE A 119 -9.40 3.35 14.86
N HIS A 120 -10.04 4.50 15.08
CA HIS A 120 -10.82 4.70 16.29
C HIS A 120 -11.85 3.56 16.30
N ARG A 121 -11.59 2.50 17.08
CA ARG A 121 -12.68 1.68 17.58
C ARG A 121 -13.49 2.63 18.44
N SER A 122 -14.57 3.14 17.89
CA SER A 122 -15.64 3.74 18.67
C SER A 122 -16.03 2.73 19.73
N VAL A 123 -15.61 3.00 20.96
CA VAL A 123 -16.09 2.29 22.14
C VAL A 123 -17.53 2.76 22.30
N CYS A 124 -18.48 1.89 21.94
CA CYS A 124 -19.86 1.97 22.41
C CYS A 124 -19.94 1.27 23.76
#